data_AF-A0A1W9PRX3-F1
#
_entry.id   AF-A0A1W9PRX3-F1
#
_cell.length_a   1.000
_cell.length_b   1.000
_cell.length_c   1.000
_cell.angle_alpha   90.00
_cell.angle_beta   90.00
_cell.angle_gamma   90.00
#
_symmetry.space_group_name_H-M   'P 1'
#
loop_
_entity.id
_entity.type
_entity.pdbx_description
1 polymer ?
#
loop_
_entity_poly.entity_id
_entity_poly.type
_entity_poly.pdbx_seq_one_letter_code
_entity_poly.pdbx_strand_id
1 'polypeptide(L)' 'VNEPFILLADEPTGNLDRESAIGVLDILTRINTMGTAVLMATHNYELAQQTGQRIIRIDNGTIVS' A
#
# COMPACT_ATOMS: atom_id res chain seq x y z
N VAL A 1 -6.43 -15.89 -16.16
CA VAL A 1 -5.10 -15.63 -15.57
C VAL A 1 -5.35 -14.87 -14.29
N ASN A 2 -4.65 -15.19 -13.20
CA ASN A 2 -5.08 -14.97 -11.80
C ASN A 2 -5.59 -13.55 -11.50
N GLU A 3 -6.88 -13.44 -11.21
CA GLU A 3 -7.55 -12.26 -10.65
C GLU A 3 -7.71 -12.52 -9.14
N PRO A 4 -6.68 -12.27 -8.32
CA PRO A 4 -6.77 -12.56 -6.90
C PRO A 4 -7.78 -11.63 -6.23
N PHE A 5 -8.51 -12.15 -5.26
CA PHE A 5 -9.38 -11.33 -4.40
C PHE A 5 -8.56 -10.37 -3.52
N ILE A 6 -7.33 -10.75 -3.16
CA ILE A 6 -6.44 -9.97 -2.30
C ILE A 6 -5.00 -9.98 -2.85
N LEU A 7 -4.38 -8.82 -2.91
CA LEU A 7 -2.95 -8.61 -3.16
C LEU A 7 -2.27 -8.13 -1.87
N LEU A 8 -1.23 -8.85 -1.43
CA LEU A 8 -0.38 -8.47 -0.31
C LEU A 8 0.91 -7.84 -0.85
N ALA A 9 1.27 -6.66 -0.36
CA ALA A 9 2.48 -5.94 -0.77
C ALA A 9 3.30 -5.56 0.47
N ASP A 10 4.46 -6.19 0.66
CA ASP A 10 5.37 -5.90 1.77
C ASP A 10 6.43 -4.89 1.33
N GLU A 11 6.41 -3.69 1.91
CA GLU A 11 7.27 -2.56 1.58
C GLU A 11 7.47 -2.30 0.07
N PRO A 12 6.41 -2.15 -0.75
CA PRO A 12 6.52 -2.13 -2.21
C PRO A 12 7.25 -0.90 -2.77
N THR A 13 7.44 0.13 -1.96
CA THR A 13 8.17 1.36 -2.31
C THR A 13 9.55 1.44 -1.66
N GLY A 14 10.03 0.37 -1.02
CA GLY A 14 11.34 0.34 -0.37
C GLY A 14 12.48 0.62 -1.35
N ASN A 15 13.47 1.42 -0.93
CA ASN A 15 14.65 1.81 -1.72
C ASN A 15 14.35 2.58 -3.03
N LEU A 16 13.12 3.04 -3.25
CA LEU A 16 12.77 3.87 -4.39
C LEU A 16 12.90 5.36 -4.06
N ASP A 17 13.24 6.15 -5.07
CA ASP A 17 13.04 7.60 -5.00
C ASP A 17 11.54 7.93 -4.95
N ARG A 18 11.23 9.19 -4.62
CA ARG A 18 9.85 9.65 -4.41
C ARG A 18 8.97 9.49 -5.65
N GLU A 19 9.48 9.76 -6.84
CA GLU A 19 8.72 9.71 -8.09
C GLU A 19 8.37 8.25 -8.43
N SER A 20 9.37 7.37 -8.36
CA SER A 20 9.20 5.94 -8.55
C SER A 20 8.22 5.33 -7.54
N ALA A 21 8.29 5.74 -6.27
CA ALA A 21 7.39 5.28 -5.22
C ALA A 21 5.93 5.67 -5.48
N ILE A 22 5.67 6.89 -5.95
CA ILE A 22 4.32 7.35 -6.34
C ILE A 22 3.79 6.49 -7.48
N GLY A 23 4.61 6.22 -8.51
CA GLY A 23 4.20 5.35 -9.62
C GLY A 23 3.80 3.94 -9.18
N VAL A 24 4.49 3.35 -8.19
CA VAL A 24 4.10 2.06 -7.60
C VAL A 24 2.75 2.16 -6.89
N LEU A 25 2.54 3.21 -6.09
CA LEU A 25 1.26 3.43 -5.40
C LEU A 25 0.09 3.62 -6.38
N ASP A 26 0.32 4.29 -7.50
CA ASP A 26 -0.69 4.45 -8.56
C ASP A 26 -1.08 3.11 -9.19
N ILE A 27 -0.09 2.22 -9.41
CA ILE A 27 -0.35 0.86 -9.91
C ILE A 27 -1.19 0.06 -8.91
N LEU A 28 -0.81 0.08 -7.62
CA LEU A 28 -1.53 -0.61 -6.56
C LEU A 28 -2.97 -0.07 -6.41
N THR A 29 -3.14 1.25 -6.51
CA THR A 29 -4.44 1.89 -6.49
C THR A 29 -5.29 1.46 -7.68
N ARG A 30 -4.71 1.35 -8.88
CA ARG A 30 -5.43 0.86 -10.07
C ARG A 30 -5.84 -0.61 -9.95
N ILE A 31 -5.00 -1.44 -9.36
CA ILE A 31 -5.37 -2.84 -9.05
C ILE A 31 -6.54 -2.86 -8.07
N ASN A 32 -6.52 -1.96 -7.07
CA ASN A 32 -7.62 -1.85 -6.13
C ASN A 32 -8.94 -1.44 -6.79
N THR A 33 -8.92 -0.47 -7.71
CA THR A 33 -10.13 -0.04 -8.44
C THR A 33 -10.69 -1.09 -9.39
N MET A 34 -9.89 -2.10 -9.76
CA MET A 34 -10.34 -3.25 -10.54
C MET A 34 -11.05 -4.34 -9.70
N GLY A 35 -11.15 -4.15 -8.38
CA GLY A 35 -11.89 -5.05 -7.48
C GLY A 35 -11.04 -5.96 -6.60
N THR A 36 -9.71 -5.94 -6.77
CA THR A 36 -8.78 -6.67 -5.88
C THR A 36 -8.57 -5.88 -4.59
N ALA A 37 -8.75 -6.47 -3.42
CA ALA A 37 -8.35 -5.81 -2.18
C ALA A 37 -6.81 -5.73 -2.11
N VAL A 38 -6.25 -4.57 -1.77
CA VAL A 38 -4.81 -4.41 -1.62
C VAL A 38 -4.48 -4.15 -0.15
N LEU A 39 -3.62 -4.98 0.44
CA LEU A 39 -3.07 -4.77 1.77
C LEU A 39 -1.57 -4.54 1.64
N MET A 40 -1.12 -3.36 2.05
CA MET A 40 0.27 -2.95 1.95
C MET A 40 0.86 -2.69 3.34
N ALA A 41 2.04 -3.23 3.61
CA ALA A 41 2.87 -2.85 4.75
C ALA A 41 3.90 -1.81 4.30
N THR A 42 4.11 -0.76 5.09
CA THR A 42 5.11 0.27 4.81
C THR A 42 5.48 1.03 6.08
N HIS A 43 6.75 1.45 6.18
CA HIS A 43 7.19 2.41 7.19
C HIS A 43 7.10 3.87 6.69
N ASN A 44 6.76 4.11 5.42
CA ASN A 44 6.63 5.45 4.86
C ASN A 44 5.20 6.00 5.04
N TYR A 45 4.96 6.61 6.20
CA TYR A 45 3.64 7.14 6.56
C TYR A 45 3.17 8.28 5.65
N GLU A 46 4.07 9.16 5.21
CA GLU A 46 3.71 10.30 4.35
C GLU A 46 3.20 9.83 2.99
N LEU A 47 3.86 8.85 2.37
CA LEU A 47 3.41 8.27 1.11
C LEU A 47 2.09 7.50 1.28
N ALA A 48 1.94 6.76 2.38
CA ALA A 48 0.69 6.03 2.67
C ALA A 48 -0.50 6.99 2.79
N GLN A 49 -0.34 8.15 3.44
CA GLN A 49 -1.38 9.18 3.55
C GLN A 49 -1.83 9.72 2.19
N GLN A 50 -0.94 9.78 1.20
CA GLN A 50 -1.27 10.32 -0.13
C GLN A 50 -2.25 9.44 -0.90
N THR A 51 -2.36 8.16 -0.55
CA THR A 51 -3.29 7.23 -1.18
C THR A 51 -4.77 7.53 -0.88
N GLY A 52 -5.04 8.27 0.22
CA GLY A 52 -6.40 8.50 0.72
C GLY A 52 -7.13 7.23 1.19
N GLN A 53 -6.44 6.10 1.28
CA GLN A 53 -6.99 4.81 1.69
C GLN A 53 -7.00 4.66 3.20
N ARG A 54 -7.66 3.60 3.69
CA ARG A 54 -7.62 3.22 5.10
C ARG A 54 -6.17 2.96 5.54
N ILE A 55 -5.75 3.60 6.61
CA ILE A 55 -4.46 3.37 7.26
C ILE A 55 -4.70 2.70 8.60
N ILE A 56 -3.95 1.62 8.86
CA ILE A 56 -3.92 0.93 10.16
C ILE A 56 -2.50 1.12 10.70
N ARG A 57 -2.36 1.76 11.86
CA ARG A 57 -1.07 1.94 12.53
C ARG A 57 -0.87 0.82 13.53
N ILE A 58 0.30 0.20 13.46
CA ILE A 58 0.73 -0.84 14.39
C ILE A 58 1.95 -0.34 15.15
N ASP A 59 1.92 -0.47 16.47
CA ASP A 59 3.05 -0.19 17.35
C ASP A 59 3.18 -1.32 18.38
N ASN A 60 4.40 -1.81 18.57
CA ASN A 60 4.73 -2.94 19.46
C ASN A 60 3.79 -4.16 19.31
N GLY A 61 3.41 -4.48 18.07
CA GLY A 61 2.52 -5.61 17.76
C GLY A 61 1.04 -5.37 18.05
N THR A 62 0.65 -4.14 18.38
CA THR A 62 -0.75 -3.76 18.66
C THR A 62 -1.25 -2.72 17.67
N ILE A 63 -2.53 -2.79 17.30
CA ILE A 63 -3.17 -1.76 16.49
C ILE A 63 -3.46 -0.56 17.40
N VAL A 64 -2.96 0.60 17.02
CA VAL A 64 -3.11 1.84 17.78
C VAL A 64 -4.09 2.84 17.13
N SER A 65 -4.33 2.73 15.83
CA SER A 65 -5.34 3.50 15.09
C SER A 65 -5.71 2.83 13.77
#